data_AF-A0A350YDG3-F1
#
_entry.id   AF-A0A350YDG3-F1
#
_cell.length_a   1.000
_cell.length_b   1.000
_cell.length_c   1.000
_cell.angle_alpha   90.00
_cell.angle_beta   90.00
_cell.angle_gamma   90.00
#
_symmetry.space_group_name_H-M   'P 1'
#
loop_
_entity.id
_entity.type
_entity.pdbx_description
1 polymer ?
#
loop_
_entity_poly.entity_id
_entity_poly.type
_entity_poly.pdbx_seq_one_letter_code
_entity_poly.pdbx_strand_id
1 'polypeptide(L)' 'MTGSYAASYLPWILIPVVCWLMPAVLMGLLFIYIESDA' A
#
# COMPACT_ATOMS: atom_id res chain seq x y z
N MET A 1 -14.26 -12.25 7.07
CA MET A 1 -13.33 -13.32 7.51
C MET A 1 -12.40 -12.72 8.54
N THR A 2 -12.55 -13.08 9.82
CA THR A 2 -11.71 -12.55 10.91
C THR A 2 -11.13 -13.74 11.66
N GLY A 3 -9.81 -13.75 11.87
CA GLY A 3 -9.11 -14.85 12.54
C GLY A 3 -9.13 -14.73 14.07
N SER A 4 -8.79 -15.83 14.75
CA SER A 4 -8.67 -15.90 16.23
C SER A 4 -7.27 -15.58 16.76
N TYR A 5 -6.32 -15.23 15.88
CA TYR A 5 -4.97 -14.82 16.27
C TYR A 5 -4.94 -13.39 16.84
N ALA A 6 -3.90 -13.07 17.61
CA ALA A 6 -3.71 -11.75 18.19
C ALA A 6 -3.65 -10.66 17.10
N ALA A 7 -4.34 -9.55 17.34
CA ALA A 7 -4.45 -8.42 16.40
C ALA A 7 -4.99 -8.82 15.01
N SER A 8 -6.00 -9.68 14.94
CA SER A 8 -6.61 -10.13 13.68
C SER A 8 -7.33 -9.05 12.86
N TYR A 9 -7.40 -7.81 13.36
CA TYR A 9 -7.80 -6.64 12.58
C TYR A 9 -6.67 -6.12 11.66
N LEU A 10 -5.41 -6.53 11.86
CA LEU A 10 -4.29 -6.02 11.07
C LEU A 10 -4.40 -6.33 9.57
N PRO A 11 -4.80 -7.53 9.11
CA PRO A 11 -5.00 -7.76 7.68
C PRO A 11 -6.09 -6.88 7.07
N TRP A 12 -7.10 -6.51 7.85
CA TRP A 12 -8.17 -5.62 7.37
C TRP A 12 -7.63 -4.24 7.01
N ILE A 13 -6.60 -3.73 7.69
CA ILE A 13 -5.97 -2.45 7.35
C ILE A 13 -4.74 -2.59 6.44
N LEU A 14 -3.89 -3.59 6.70
CA LEU A 14 -2.64 -3.76 5.97
C LEU A 14 -2.85 -4.24 4.54
N ILE A 15 -3.90 -5.01 4.25
CA ILE A 15 -4.17 -5.43 2.86
C ILE A 15 -4.56 -4.20 2.00
N PRO A 16 -5.54 -3.36 2.36
CA PRO A 16 -5.81 -2.13 1.61
C PRO A 16 -4.59 -1.20 1.52
N VAL A 17 -3.84 -1.04 2.61
CA VAL A 17 -2.65 -0.18 2.60
C VAL A 17 -1.57 -0.71 1.65
N VAL A 18 -1.25 -2.00 1.69
CA VAL A 18 -0.17 -2.58 0.88
C VAL A 18 -0.61 -2.83 -0.55
N CYS A 19 -1.84 -3.28 -0.79
CA CYS A 19 -2.28 -3.65 -2.13
C CYS A 19 -2.85 -2.48 -2.92
N TRP A 20 -3.30 -1.39 -2.28
CA TRP A 20 -3.90 -0.24 -2.98
C TRP A 20 -3.13 1.06 -2.71
N LEU A 21 -2.98 1.46 -1.44
CA LEU A 21 -2.37 2.75 -1.12
C LEU A 21 -0.88 2.78 -1.49
N MET A 22 -0.12 1.76 -1.10
CA MET A 22 1.31 1.65 -1.35
C MET A 22 1.62 1.66 -2.86
N PRO A 23 0.97 0.85 -3.73
CA PRO A 23 1.25 0.92 -5.16
C PRO A 23 0.81 2.26 -5.76
N ALA A 24 -0.30 2.86 -5.33
CA ALA A 24 -0.69 4.19 -5.82
C ALA A 24 0.38 5.25 -5.49
N VAL A 25 0.87 5.27 -4.25
CA VAL A 25 1.91 6.21 -3.80
C VAL A 25 3.24 5.93 -4.49
N LEU A 26 3.71 4.67 -4.49
CA LEU A 26 4.99 4.33 -5.11
C LEU A 26 4.97 4.53 -6.62
N MET A 27 3.89 4.18 -7.32
CA MET A 27 3.77 4.49 -8.75
C MET A 27 3.78 5.99 -8.99
N GLY A 28 3.11 6.80 -8.15
CA GLY A 28 3.17 8.26 -8.27
C GLY A 28 4.58 8.82 -8.07
N LEU A 29 5.31 8.32 -7.08
CA LEU A 29 6.70 8.74 -6.84
C LEU A 29 7.64 8.29 -7.96
N LEU A 30 7.51 7.04 -8.42
CA LEU A 30 8.29 6.53 -9.54
C LEU A 30 7.95 7.27 -10.83
N PHE A 31 6.68 7.63 -11.05
CA PHE A 31 6.25 8.43 -12.19
C PHE A 31 6.92 9.81 -12.18
N ILE A 32 6.88 10.51 -11.04
CA ILE A 32 7.59 11.79 -10.88
C ILE A 32 9.08 11.62 -11.17
N TYR A 33 9.70 10.54 -10.70
CA TYR A 33 11.12 10.27 -10.92
C TYR A 33 11.48 10.01 -12.39
N ILE A 34 10.64 9.30 -13.15
CA ILE A 34 10.94 9.00 -14.57
C ILE A 34 10.59 10.16 -15.50
N GLU A 35 9.61 11.00 -15.14
CA GLU A 35 9.19 12.16 -15.92
C GLU A 35 9.90 13.45 -15.47
N SER A 36 10.68 13.43 -14.39
CA SER A 36 11.45 14.61 -13.99
C SER A 36 12.52 14.90 -15.04
N ASP A 37 12.37 16.04 -15.70
CA ASP A 37 13.41 16.61 -16.56
C ASP A 37 14.68 16.92 -15.76
N ALA A 38 15.82 17.07 -16.45
CA ALA A 38 17.12 17.29 -15.82
C ALA A 38 17.25 18.64 -15.09
#